data_AF-A0A6J1X2T3-F1
#
_entry.id   AF-A0A6J1X2T3-F1
#
_cell.length_a   1.000
_cell.length_b   1.000
_cell.length_c   1.000
_cell.angle_alpha   90.00
_cell.angle_beta   90.00
_cell.angle_gamma   90.00
#
_symmetry.space_group_name_H-M   'P 1'
#
loop_
_entity.id
_entity.type
_entity.pdbx_description
1 polymer ?
#
loop_
_entity_poly.entity_id
_entity_poly.type
_entity_poly.pdbx_seq_one_letter_code
_entity_poly.pdbx_strand_id
1 'polypeptide(L)'
;MKQSEILLINDVISRHMASGGKSELVQEDWDYLQLHAALYINSEMSGIPLSMQPKKPGRGLVQRLKGKQGRFRGNLSGKRVDFSSRTVISPDPNLQIQE
;
A
#
# COMPACT_ATOMS: atom_id res chain seq x y z
N MET A 1 -1.82 -2.84 -11.47
CA MET A 1 -0.62 -2.11 -11.94
C MET A 1 0.67 -2.59 -11.29
N LYS A 2 0.88 -2.50 -9.96
CA LYS A 2 2.14 -3.03 -9.37
C LYS A 2 2.32 -4.56 -9.46
N GLN A 3 1.25 -5.33 -9.24
CA GLN A 3 1.31 -6.80 -9.36
C GLN A 3 1.50 -7.25 -10.82
N SER A 4 0.96 -6.52 -11.79
CA SER A 4 1.16 -6.81 -13.21
C SER A 4 2.62 -6.55 -13.63
N GLU A 5 3.28 -5.55 -13.07
CA GLU A 5 4.72 -5.31 -13.27
C GLU A 5 5.57 -6.47 -12.71
N ILE A 6 5.27 -6.92 -11.49
CA ILE A 6 5.96 -8.07 -10.87
C ILE A 6 5.80 -9.33 -11.73
N LEU A 7 4.58 -9.59 -12.22
CA LEU A 7 4.30 -10.73 -13.09
C LEU A 7 5.03 -10.63 -14.43
N LEU A 8 5.06 -9.44 -15.03
CA LEU A 8 5.77 -9.20 -16.28
C LEU A 8 7.26 -9.47 -16.14
N ILE A 9 7.91 -8.93 -15.10
CA ILE A 9 9.34 -9.14 -14.85
C ILE A 9 9.63 -10.63 -14.62
N ASN A 10 8.79 -11.30 -13.84
CA ASN A 10 8.94 -12.74 -13.59
C ASN A 10 8.83 -13.58 -14.87
N ASP A 11 7.91 -13.23 -15.77
CA ASP A 11 7.74 -13.91 -17.05
C ASP A 11 8.93 -13.64 -18.00
N VAL A 12 9.46 -12.41 -18.01
CA VAL A 12 10.67 -12.05 -18.76
C VAL A 12 11.88 -12.85 -18.27
N ILE A 13 12.10 -12.94 -16.95
CA ILE A 13 13.17 -13.77 -16.36
C ILE A 13 13.02 -15.22 -16.80
N SER A 14 11.81 -15.77 -16.71
CA SER A 14 11.52 -17.15 -17.10
C SER A 14 11.85 -17.41 -18.59
N ARG A 15 11.51 -16.46 -19.46
CA ARG A 15 11.85 -16.52 -20.89
C ARG A 15 13.35 -16.39 -21.14
N HIS A 16 14.03 -15.45 -20.49
CA HIS A 16 15.48 -15.29 -20.58
C HIS A 16 16.23 -16.54 -20.13
N MET A 17 15.78 -17.20 -19.06
CA MET A 17 16.36 -18.45 -18.59
C MET A 17 16.16 -19.59 -19.60
N ALA A 18 14.95 -19.70 -20.20
CA ALA A 18 14.65 -20.72 -21.19
C ALA A 18 15.43 -20.54 -22.51
N SER A 19 15.70 -19.30 -22.92
CA SER A 19 16.45 -18.99 -24.14
C SER A 19 17.97 -19.02 -23.99
N GLY A 20 18.50 -19.34 -22.79
CA GLY A 20 19.94 -19.28 -22.51
C GLY A 20 20.48 -17.85 -22.50
N GLY A 21 19.69 -16.89 -22.01
CA GLY A 21 20.07 -15.49 -21.88
C GLY A 21 21.32 -15.30 -21.02
N LYS A 22 22.00 -14.17 -21.21
CA LYS A 22 23.22 -13.84 -20.45
C LYS A 22 22.91 -13.77 -18.95
N SER A 23 23.78 -14.38 -18.13
CA SER A 23 23.61 -14.40 -16.67
C SER A 23 23.54 -13.00 -16.05
N GLU A 24 24.25 -12.03 -16.62
CA GLU A 24 24.24 -10.63 -16.16
C GLU A 24 22.84 -10.01 -16.27
N LEU A 25 22.16 -10.22 -17.41
CA LEU A 25 20.80 -9.70 -17.64
C LEU A 25 19.79 -10.34 -16.69
N VAL A 26 19.89 -11.64 -16.45
CA VAL A 26 19.01 -12.35 -15.51
C VAL A 26 19.21 -11.84 -14.09
N GLN A 27 20.46 -11.52 -13.71
CA GLN A 27 20.77 -10.98 -12.39
C GLN A 27 20.23 -9.54 -12.22
N GLU A 28 20.35 -8.70 -13.24
CA GLU A 28 19.74 -7.36 -13.23
C GLU A 28 18.21 -7.43 -13.12
N ASP A 29 17.56 -8.28 -13.93
CA ASP A 29 16.10 -8.47 -13.88
C ASP A 29 15.66 -9.00 -12.50
N TRP A 30 16.46 -9.87 -11.87
CA TRP A 30 16.22 -10.39 -10.54
C TRP A 30 16.24 -9.28 -9.47
N ASP A 31 17.24 -8.39 -9.52
CA ASP A 31 17.33 -7.25 -8.60
C ASP A 31 16.12 -6.31 -8.76
N TYR A 32 15.68 -6.08 -10.01
CA TYR A 32 14.46 -5.33 -10.29
C TYR A 32 13.21 -6.01 -9.71
N LEU A 33 13.06 -7.32 -9.89
CA LEU A 33 11.94 -8.09 -9.33
C LEU A 33 11.89 -7.96 -7.80
N GLN A 34 13.04 -8.13 -7.15
CA GLN A 34 13.16 -8.02 -5.69
C GLN A 34 12.75 -6.64 -5.20
N LEU A 35 13.20 -5.58 -5.86
CA LEU A 35 12.83 -4.22 -5.52
C LEU A 35 11.32 -3.96 -5.67
N HIS A 36 10.72 -4.40 -6.78
CA HIS A 36 9.28 -4.23 -7.01
C HIS A 36 8.44 -4.99 -5.97
N ALA A 37 8.85 -6.20 -5.58
CA ALA A 37 8.23 -6.96 -4.52
C ALA A 37 8.35 -6.24 -3.16
N ALA A 38 9.53 -5.72 -2.82
CA ALA A 38 9.74 -4.97 -1.59
C ALA A 38 8.89 -3.69 -1.53
N LEU A 39 8.87 -2.90 -2.62
CA LEU A 39 8.07 -1.67 -2.76
C LEU A 39 6.56 -1.90 -2.80
N TYR A 40 6.12 -3.12 -3.11
CA TYR A 40 4.73 -3.52 -3.01
C TYR A 40 4.31 -3.66 -1.54
N ILE A 41 5.16 -4.25 -0.70
CA ILE A 41 4.92 -4.40 0.73
C ILE A 41 5.11 -3.08 1.47
N ASN A 42 6.29 -2.47 1.33
CA ASN A 42 6.66 -1.23 1.98
C ASN A 42 7.18 -0.21 0.97
N SER A 43 6.35 0.80 0.66
CA SER A 43 6.71 1.81 -0.34
C SER A 43 7.64 2.91 0.18
N GLU A 44 7.92 2.95 1.48
CA GLU A 44 8.82 3.92 2.13
C GLU A 44 10.11 3.24 2.61
N MET A 45 10.50 2.15 1.96
CA MET A 45 11.75 1.45 2.26
C MET A 45 12.94 2.38 1.93
N SER A 46 13.85 2.53 2.88
CA SER A 46 15.10 3.28 2.70
C SER A 46 16.15 2.43 1.97
N GLY A 47 17.17 3.09 1.41
CA GLY A 47 18.30 2.39 0.76
C GLY A 47 18.08 2.02 -0.71
N ILE A 48 17.00 2.50 -1.34
CA ILE A 48 16.75 2.27 -2.77
C ILE A 48 17.64 3.24 -3.59
N PRO A 49 18.47 2.73 -4.52
CA PRO A 49 19.26 3.56 -5.43
C PRO A 49 18.40 4.57 -6.19
N LEU A 50 18.89 5.80 -6.38
CA LEU A 50 18.13 6.87 -7.03
C LEU A 50 17.62 6.48 -8.43
N SER A 51 18.40 5.68 -9.17
CA SER A 51 18.06 5.18 -10.50
C SER A 51 16.82 4.27 -10.51
N MET A 52 16.58 3.57 -9.41
CA MET A 52 15.48 2.61 -9.27
C MET A 52 14.32 3.13 -8.42
N GLN A 53 14.37 4.40 -7.98
CA GLN A 53 13.28 4.99 -7.21
C GLN A 53 12.04 5.24 -8.10
N PRO A 54 10.84 4.87 -7.62
CA PRO A 54 9.63 5.12 -8.36
C PRO A 54 9.35 6.63 -8.47
N LYS A 55 9.05 7.12 -9.67
CA LYS A 55 8.74 8.55 -9.96
C LYS A 55 7.57 9.12 -9.16
N LYS A 56 6.65 8.26 -8.70
CA LYS A 56 5.52 8.65 -7.85
C LYS A 56 5.52 7.82 -6.58
N PRO A 57 5.36 8.44 -5.39
CA PRO A 57 5.27 7.72 -4.13
C PRO A 57 4.03 6.81 -4.17
N GLY A 58 4.27 5.51 -4.18
CA GLY A 58 3.21 4.51 -4.11
C GLY A 58 2.70 4.35 -2.68
N ARG A 59 1.55 3.68 -2.53
CA ARG A 59 1.02 3.26 -1.23
C ARG A 59 1.11 1.74 -1.12
N GLY A 60 2.18 1.26 -0.50
CA GLY A 60 2.40 -0.15 -0.20
C GLY A 60 1.39 -0.72 0.80
N LEU A 61 1.45 -2.03 1.03
CA LEU A 61 0.57 -2.71 1.98
C LEU A 61 0.70 -2.11 3.39
N VAL A 62 1.93 -1.91 3.87
CA VAL A 62 2.22 -1.36 5.19
C VAL A 62 1.61 0.04 5.34
N GLN A 63 1.75 0.91 4.34
CA GLN A 63 1.19 2.27 4.33
C GLN A 63 -0.34 2.29 4.35
N ARG A 64 -1.01 1.23 3.90
CA ARG A 64 -2.48 1.10 3.99
C ARG A 64 -2.92 0.64 5.38
N LEU A 65 -2.08 -0.12 6.08
CA LEU A 65 -2.37 -0.65 7.42
C LEU A 65 -2.06 0.37 8.52
N LYS A 66 -0.90 1.03 8.44
CA LYS A 66 -0.40 1.98 9.45
C LYS A 66 -0.97 3.40 9.31
N GLY A 67 -0.83 4.19 10.37
CA GLY A 67 -1.15 5.62 10.38
C GLY A 67 -2.59 5.96 10.80
N LYS A 68 -2.88 7.27 10.93
CA LYS A 68 -4.19 7.77 11.40
C LYS A 68 -5.35 7.35 10.50
N GLN A 69 -5.11 7.38 9.18
CA GLN A 69 -6.07 6.98 8.16
C GLN A 69 -5.83 5.55 7.65
N GLY A 70 -5.00 4.76 8.35
CA GLY A 70 -4.75 3.37 8.03
C GLY A 70 -5.89 2.47 8.47
N ARG A 71 -5.93 1.22 7.96
CA ARG A 71 -7.03 0.28 8.23
C ARG A 71 -7.18 -0.07 9.72
N PHE A 72 -6.09 -0.26 10.46
CA PHE A 72 -6.21 -0.63 11.88
C PHE A 72 -6.96 0.45 12.66
N ARG A 73 -6.56 1.70 12.51
CA ARG A 73 -7.17 2.80 13.27
C ARG A 73 -8.47 3.31 12.66
N GLY A 74 -8.54 3.47 11.35
CA GLY A 74 -9.70 4.03 10.65
C GLY A 74 -10.84 3.04 10.42
N ASN A 75 -10.58 1.73 10.43
CA ASN A 75 -11.59 0.72 10.10
C ASN A 75 -11.86 -0.28 11.21
N LEU A 76 -10.89 -0.56 12.10
CA LEU A 76 -11.09 -1.50 13.21
C LEU A 76 -11.36 -0.79 14.54
N SER A 77 -10.66 0.30 14.84
CA SER A 77 -10.85 1.04 16.11
C SER A 77 -11.85 2.20 16.05
N GLY A 78 -12.28 2.62 14.86
CA GLY A 78 -13.10 3.83 14.68
C GLY A 78 -13.87 3.83 13.37
N LYS A 79 -14.68 2.79 13.15
CA LYS A 79 -15.48 2.63 11.93
C LYS A 79 -16.71 3.54 11.96
N ARG A 80 -17.13 4.00 10.78
CA ARG A 80 -18.45 4.63 10.62
C ARG A 80 -19.55 3.59 10.88
N VAL A 81 -20.60 4.03 11.56
CA VAL A 81 -21.76 3.20 11.92
C VAL A 81 -23.00 3.73 11.21
N ASP A 82 -23.86 2.79 10.84
CA ASP A 82 -25.17 3.11 10.27
C ASP A 82 -26.17 3.43 11.40
N PHE A 83 -27.34 3.97 11.05
CA PHE A 83 -28.39 4.36 12.01
C PHE A 83 -27.94 5.38 13.08
N SER A 84 -27.10 6.34 12.70
CA SER A 84 -26.70 7.47 13.54
C SER A 84 -27.06 8.80 12.88
N SER A 85 -27.42 9.80 13.69
CA SER A 85 -27.69 11.17 13.25
C SER A 85 -26.81 12.17 14.02
N ARG A 86 -26.59 13.35 13.43
CA ARG A 86 -25.84 14.45 14.05
C ARG A 86 -26.55 15.75 13.77
N THR A 87 -26.87 16.51 14.81
CA THR A 87 -27.46 17.86 14.72
C THR A 87 -26.84 18.79 15.75
N VAL A 88 -27.13 20.09 15.65
CA VAL A 88 -26.71 21.10 16.63
C VAL A 88 -27.61 20.99 17.87
N ILE A 89 -27.02 21.18 19.05
CA ILE A 89 -27.74 21.17 20.33
C ILE A 89 -28.23 22.57 20.70
N SER A 90 -29.38 22.65 21.36
CA SER A 90 -29.96 23.89 21.91
C SER A 90 -30.38 23.66 23.37
N PRO A 91 -30.27 24.68 24.24
CA PRO A 91 -30.68 24.54 25.63
C PRO A 91 -32.21 24.49 25.75
N ASP A 92 -32.74 23.54 26.53
CA ASP A 92 -34.16 23.47 26.91
C ASP A 92 -34.27 23.23 28.43
N PRO A 93 -34.82 24.17 29.21
CA PRO A 93 -34.96 24.05 30.66
C PRO A 93 -36.10 23.11 31.09
N ASN A 94 -36.99 22.69 30.18
CA ASN A 94 -38.12 21.82 30.51
C ASN A 94 -37.80 20.32 30.35
N LEU A 95 -36.66 19.97 29.75
CA LEU A 95 -36.22 18.57 29.61
C LEU A 95 -35.70 18.01 30.94
N GLN A 96 -35.95 16.73 31.17
CA GLN A 96 -35.37 16.00 32.30
C GLN A 96 -33.92 15.58 32.01
N ILE A 97 -33.17 15.21 33.05
CA ILE A 97 -31.74 14.82 32.92
C ILE A 97 -31.53 13.57 32.04
N GLN A 98 -32.53 12.69 31.93
CA GLN A 98 -32.43 11.42 31.20
C GLN A 98 -33.07 11.47 29.80
N GLU A 99 -33.45 12.67 29.36
CA GLU A 99 -34.22 12.92 28.14
C GLU A 99 -33.34 13.48 27.00
#